data_AF-A0A972E2U9-F1
#
_entry.id   AF-A0A972E2U9-F1
#
_cell.length_a   1.000
_cell.length_b   1.000
_cell.length_c   1.000
_cell.angle_alpha   90.00
_cell.angle_beta   90.00
_cell.angle_gamma   90.00
#
_symmetry.space_group_name_H-M   'P 1'
#
loop_
_entity.id
_entity.type
_entity.pdbx_description
1 polymer ?
#
loop_
_entity_poly.entity_id
_entity_poly.type
_entity_poly.pdbx_seq_one_letter_code
_entity_poly.pdbx_strand_id
1 'polypeptide(L)' 'DQTEIKSTQIGEWVMEALKKLDNVAYVRFASVYKDFRDIDQFRHIIDELRKGGT' A
#
# COMPACT_ATOMS: atom_id res chain seq x y z
N ASP A 1 -24.54 -13.57 -15.13
CA ASP A 1 -23.70 -12.39 -15.35
C ASP A 1 -22.63 -12.33 -14.27
N GLN A 2 -21.37 -12.56 -14.65
CA GLN A 2 -20.26 -12.47 -13.70
C GLN A 2 -19.93 -10.99 -13.50
N THR A 3 -19.98 -10.53 -12.25
CA THR A 3 -19.69 -9.15 -11.87
C THR A 3 -18.18 -8.94 -11.96
N GLU A 4 -17.70 -8.38 -13.08
CA GLU A 4 -16.29 -8.05 -13.23
C GLU A 4 -15.87 -6.99 -12.18
N ILE A 5 -14.69 -7.18 -11.59
CA ILE A 5 -14.11 -6.26 -10.61
C ILE A 5 -12.86 -5.64 -11.22
N LYS A 6 -12.74 -4.32 -11.11
CA LYS A 6 -11.53 -3.61 -11.56
C LYS A 6 -10.33 -4.04 -10.72
N SER A 7 -9.20 -4.32 -11.36
CA SER A 7 -7.95 -4.66 -10.67
C SER A 7 -7.49 -3.57 -9.69
N THR A 8 -7.77 -2.30 -10.00
CA THR A 8 -7.49 -1.16 -9.10
C THR A 8 -8.24 -1.28 -7.77
N GLN A 9 -9.49 -1.75 -7.80
CA GLN A 9 -10.28 -1.94 -6.59
C GLN A 9 -9.70 -3.05 -5.71
N ILE A 10 -9.20 -4.12 -6.32
CA ILE A 10 -8.50 -5.19 -5.59
C ILE A 10 -7.21 -4.65 -4.97
N GLY A 11 -6.43 -3.87 -5.72
CA GLY A 11 -5.20 -3.24 -5.23
C GLY A 11 -5.44 -2.32 -4.03
N GLU A 12 -6.51 -1.53 -4.05
CA GLU A 12 -6.94 -0.70 -2.93
C GLU A 12 -7.28 -1.54 -1.69
N TRP A 13 -8.06 -2.61 -1.85
CA TRP A 13 -8.38 -3.50 -0.74
C TRP A 13 -7.15 -4.17 -0.14
N VAL A 14 -6.21 -4.60 -0.98
CA VAL A 14 -4.94 -5.19 -0.52
C VAL A 14 -4.11 -4.17 0.24
N MET A 15 -4.01 -2.92 -0.24
CA MET A 15 -3.30 -1.84 0.46
C MET A 15 -3.86 -1.61 1.87
N GLU A 16 -5.18 -1.50 2.00
CA GLU A 16 -5.85 -1.26 3.29
C GLU A 16 -5.69 -2.43 4.26
N ALA A 17 -5.76 -3.67 3.75
CA ALA A 17 -5.55 -4.86 4.56
C ALA A 17 -4.10 -4.96 5.05
N LEU A 18 -3.13 -4.79 4.16
CA LEU A 18 -1.70 -4.87 4.50
C LEU A 18 -1.27 -3.77 5.47
N LYS A 19 -1.80 -2.55 5.32
CA LYS A 19 -1.50 -1.42 6.22
C LYS A 19 -1.80 -1.74 7.69
N LYS A 20 -2.78 -2.60 7.95
CA LYS A 20 -3.17 -3.03 9.31
C LYS A 20 -2.50 -4.33 9.76
N LEU A 21 -2.14 -5.19 8.80
CA LEU A 21 -1.64 -6.52 9.07
C LEU A 21 -0.12 -6.56 9.24
N ASP A 22 0.61 -5.95 8.30
CA ASP A 22 2.07 -6.01 8.26
C ASP A 22 2.66 -4.80 7.50
N ASN A 23 3.41 -3.99 8.24
CA ASN A 23 4.03 -2.77 7.71
C ASN A 23 5.07 -3.06 6.61
N VAL A 24 5.81 -4.17 6.69
CA VAL A 24 6.83 -4.53 5.69
C VAL A 24 6.17 -4.99 4.39
N ALA A 25 5.13 -5.80 4.47
CA ALA A 25 4.34 -6.25 3.32
C ALA A 25 3.62 -5.08 2.65
N TYR A 26 3.04 -4.16 3.43
CA TYR A 26 2.43 -2.93 2.92
C TYR A 26 3.43 -2.11 2.09
N VAL A 27 4.63 -1.87 2.61
CA VAL A 27 5.67 -1.11 1.91
C VAL A 27 6.11 -1.79 0.60
N ARG A 28 6.30 -3.11 0.61
CA ARG A 28 6.67 -3.89 -0.59
C ARG A 28 5.60 -3.88 -1.66
N PHE A 29 4.33 -3.92 -1.26
CA PHE A 29 3.21 -3.86 -2.19
C PHE A 29 3.04 -2.44 -2.75
N ALA A 30 3.10 -1.44 -1.88
CA ALA A 30 2.95 -0.03 -2.24
C ALA A 30 4.03 0.41 -3.25
N SER A 31 5.26 -0.09 -3.14
CA SER A 31 6.35 0.30 -4.06
C SER A 31 6.06 0.00 -5.53
N VAL A 32 5.40 -1.13 -5.80
CA VAL A 32 4.99 -1.51 -7.16
C VAL A 32 3.64 -0.88 -7.50
N TYR A 33 2.66 -0.98 -6.59
CA TYR A 33 1.28 -0.55 -6.86
C TYR A 33 1.15 0.96 -7.10
N LYS A 34 1.97 1.77 -6.44
CA LYS A 34 1.97 3.24 -6.58
C LYS A 34 3.06 3.76 -7.51
N ASP A 35 3.84 2.87 -8.14
CA ASP A 35 4.95 3.22 -9.04
C ASP A 35 5.90 4.27 -8.43
N PHE A 36 6.45 3.98 -7.24
CA PHE A 36 7.39 4.91 -6.64
C PHE A 36 8.69 4.92 -7.43
N ARG A 37 9.02 6.07 -7.99
CA ARG A 37 10.27 6.28 -8.73
C ARG A 37 11.33 7.01 -7.91
N ASP A 38 10.93 7.52 -6.74
CA ASP A 38 11.74 8.37 -5.90
C ASP A 38 11.85 7.82 -4.47
N ILE A 39 13.06 7.86 -3.92
CA ILE A 39 13.37 7.48 -2.55
C ILE A 39 12.65 8.38 -1.53
N ASP A 40 12.34 9.63 -1.89
CA ASP A 40 11.61 10.54 -1.03
C ASP A 40 10.15 10.10 -0.82
N GLN A 41 9.51 9.52 -1.85
CA GLN A 41 8.16 8.93 -1.72
C GLN A 41 8.18 7.72 -0.78
N PHE A 42 9.22 6.91 -0.87
CA PHE A 42 9.42 5.77 0.02
C PHE A 42 9.59 6.22 1.48
N ARG A 43 10.44 7.23 1.70
CA ARG A 43 10.68 7.81 3.03
C ARG A 43 9.40 8.36 3.64
N HIS A 44 8.57 9.04 2.85
CA HIS A 44 7.29 9.57 3.31
C HIS A 44 6.39 8.48 3.90
N ILE A 45 6.28 7.33 3.23
CA ILE A 45 5.47 6.20 3.70
C ILE A 45 6.03 5.59 4.99
N ILE A 46 7.35 5.45 5.09
CA ILE A 46 7.96 4.95 6.32
C ILE A 46 7.68 5.90 7.49
N ASP A 47 7.71 7.21 7.25
CA ASP A 47 7.39 8.21 8.26
C ASP A 47 5.89 8.20 8.63
N GLU A 48 4.98 7.95 7.69
CA GLU A 48 3.56 7.74 7.99
C GLU A 48 3.32 6.51 8.88
N LEU A 49 3.98 5.38 8.56
CA LEU A 49 3.85 4.14 9.35
C LEU A 49 4.39 4.32 10.77
N ARG A 50 5.44 5.11 10.95
CA ARG A 50 5.99 5.46 12.27
C ARG A 50 5.04 6.30 13.12
N LYS A 51 4.23 7.15 12.49
CA LYS A 51 3.26 8.00 13.19
C LYS A 51 1.97 7.27 13.58
N GLY A 52 1.64 6.16 12.92
CA GLY A 52 0.45 5.34 13.20
C GLY A 52 0.61 4.29 14.31
N GLY A 53 1.75 4.26 15.01
CA GLY A 53 2.07 3.27 16.06
C GLY A 53 1.75 3.67 17.50
N THR A 54 0.88 4.66 17.72
CA THR A 54 0.31 5.03 19.04
C THR A 54 -1.12 4.57 19.17
#